data_AF-A0A2G9R752-F1
#
_entry.id   AF-A0A2G9R752-F1
#
_cell.length_a   1.000
_cell.length_b   1.000
_cell.length_c   1.000
_cell.angle_alpha   90.00
_cell.angle_beta   90.00
_cell.angle_gamma   90.00
#
_symmetry.space_group_name_H-M   'P 1'
#
loop_
_entity.id
_entity.type
_entity.pdbx_description
1 polymer ?
#
loop_
_entity_poly.entity_id
_entity_poly.type
_entity_poly.pdbx_seq_one_letter_code
_entity_poly.pdbx_strand_id
1 'polypeptide(L)'
;MILATFSTSILQLYIFVGVLAGFGFSMNLQPSVIVVGKYFDKRRPMANGLAMAGSPVILSTLAPLNQFLFDKYGWRGSFFILGALILNCCVAGALFRPIGPMATNNKKEKDPEKVNKDPTEQGKTADSEKEKEGCLTRFNRSLDLTLFKHRGFLIYLIGNVLMFIAFYAPIVFLAPYGKHCGIDEYSAAFLLSVLAMVDMFARPLTGIIANTKWIRPRIQYFFSFSVIFNGVCHLLCPLATSYAGLVTYSVFFGLGFGMVCALLFETLMDLVGPKRFSSAVGLVTIVECVPLLLGPPIGGAIIDILGDFKYMFFECGAIIVFSGVFLLVGNFYNYRMLRKEAKAEKNEEKKELEMKENVGQKKADYNQVATEDKPKNSSEIPTTICEAEKSDEANGSGHMG
;
A
#
# COMPACT_ATOMS: atom_id res chain seq x y z
N MET A 1 -1.00 -13.94 25.12
CA MET A 1 -2.07 -13.62 26.09
C MET A 1 -2.21 -14.65 27.20
N ILE A 2 -2.75 -15.86 26.98
CA ILE A 2 -2.91 -16.85 28.08
C ILE A 2 -1.59 -17.13 28.84
N LEU A 3 -0.47 -17.35 28.12
CA LEU A 3 0.87 -17.52 28.73
C LEU A 3 1.36 -16.29 29.53
N ALA A 4 0.89 -15.08 29.19
CA ALA A 4 1.26 -13.86 29.91
C ALA A 4 0.65 -13.82 31.33
N THR A 5 -0.48 -14.50 31.56
CA THR A 5 -1.12 -14.68 32.89
C THR A 5 -0.16 -15.28 33.92
N PHE A 6 0.68 -16.22 33.48
CA PHE A 6 1.64 -16.94 34.32
C PHE A 6 3.02 -16.28 34.41
N SER A 7 3.19 -15.10 33.81
CA SER A 7 4.47 -14.40 33.84
C SER A 7 4.82 -13.89 35.25
N THR A 8 6.12 -13.95 35.54
CA THR A 8 6.75 -13.44 36.77
C THR A 8 7.79 -12.34 36.50
N SER A 9 8.09 -12.07 35.23
CA SER A 9 9.05 -11.04 34.79
C SER A 9 8.53 -10.25 33.59
N ILE A 10 8.86 -8.96 33.53
CA ILE A 10 8.52 -8.06 32.41
C ILE A 10 9.10 -8.59 31.08
N LEU A 11 10.27 -9.23 31.11
CA LEU A 11 10.87 -9.82 29.90
C LEU A 11 10.03 -10.97 29.34
N GLN A 12 9.38 -11.76 30.19
CA GLN A 12 8.43 -12.79 29.75
C GLN A 12 7.16 -12.17 29.14
N LEU A 13 6.69 -11.02 29.67
CA LEU A 13 5.60 -10.26 29.06
C LEU A 13 5.97 -9.77 27.65
N TYR A 14 7.16 -9.21 27.45
CA TYR A 14 7.59 -8.80 26.10
C TYR A 14 7.65 -9.98 25.11
N ILE A 15 8.09 -11.16 25.54
CA ILE A 15 8.10 -12.36 24.68
C ILE A 15 6.67 -12.85 24.38
N PHE A 16 5.80 -13.00 25.39
CA PHE A 16 4.47 -13.60 25.21
C PHE A 16 3.38 -12.66 24.68
N VAL A 17 3.51 -11.35 24.92
CA VAL A 17 2.57 -10.31 24.48
C VAL A 17 3.10 -9.61 23.23
N GLY A 18 4.39 -9.25 23.19
CA GLY A 18 5.00 -8.64 22.02
C GLY A 18 5.22 -9.64 20.89
N VAL A 19 6.19 -10.54 21.05
CA VAL A 19 6.64 -11.43 19.96
C VAL A 19 5.56 -12.46 19.59
N LEU A 20 5.11 -13.28 20.55
CA LEU A 20 4.23 -14.41 20.24
C LEU A 20 2.83 -13.98 19.79
N ALA A 21 2.22 -13.00 20.48
CA ALA A 21 0.90 -12.51 20.07
C ALA A 21 0.98 -11.61 18.83
N GLY A 22 2.04 -10.81 18.65
CA GLY A 22 2.28 -10.05 17.42
C GLY A 22 2.40 -10.95 16.18
N PHE A 23 3.12 -12.07 16.29
CA PHE A 23 3.18 -13.09 15.23
C PHE A 23 1.81 -13.75 14.97
N GLY A 24 1.04 -14.04 16.02
CA GLY A 24 -0.34 -14.53 15.87
C GLY A 24 -1.26 -13.53 15.16
N PHE A 25 -1.15 -12.23 15.48
CA PHE A 25 -1.92 -11.18 14.84
C PHE A 25 -1.52 -10.94 13.38
N SER A 26 -0.23 -11.03 13.02
CA SER A 26 0.19 -10.90 11.61
C SER A 26 -0.31 -12.09 10.76
N MET A 27 -0.27 -13.31 11.32
CA MET A 27 -0.88 -14.49 10.70
C MET A 27 -2.41 -14.41 10.57
N ASN A 28 -3.10 -13.62 11.40
CA ASN A 28 -4.54 -13.40 11.29
C ASN A 28 -4.90 -12.28 10.30
N LEU A 29 -4.20 -11.15 10.36
CA LEU A 29 -4.50 -9.96 9.57
C LEU A 29 -4.21 -10.17 8.07
N GLN A 30 -3.03 -10.70 7.72
CA GLN A 30 -2.59 -10.77 6.33
C GLN A 30 -3.47 -11.68 5.46
N PRO A 31 -3.85 -12.90 5.88
CA PRO A 31 -4.76 -13.73 5.09
C PRO A 31 -6.15 -13.12 4.97
N SER A 32 -6.65 -12.45 6.01
CA SER A 32 -7.97 -11.81 6.01
C SER A 32 -8.09 -10.77 4.89
N VAL A 33 -7.09 -9.89 4.73
CA VAL A 33 -7.06 -8.89 3.64
C VAL A 33 -6.99 -9.56 2.26
N ILE A 34 -6.19 -10.62 2.11
CA ILE A 34 -6.05 -11.34 0.84
C ILE A 34 -7.34 -12.07 0.44
N VAL A 35 -8.02 -12.71 1.39
CA VAL A 35 -9.28 -13.44 1.16
C VAL A 35 -10.38 -12.46 0.74
N VAL A 36 -10.54 -11.33 1.42
CA VAL A 36 -11.52 -10.28 1.03
C VAL A 36 -11.25 -9.79 -0.41
N GLY A 37 -9.99 -9.56 -0.76
CA GLY A 37 -9.59 -9.15 -2.11
C GLY A 37 -9.82 -10.20 -3.21
N LYS A 38 -9.93 -11.49 -2.86
CA LYS A 38 -10.27 -12.59 -3.79
C LYS A 38 -11.76 -12.90 -3.86
N TYR A 39 -12.50 -12.68 -2.78
CA TYR A 39 -13.94 -12.95 -2.70
C TYR A 39 -14.77 -11.90 -3.43
N PHE A 40 -14.36 -10.64 -3.32
CA PHE A 40 -15.05 -9.53 -3.95
C PHE A 40 -14.16 -8.97 -5.05
N ASP A 41 -14.66 -8.92 -6.28
CA ASP A 41 -13.98 -8.21 -7.38
C ASP A 41 -14.60 -6.83 -7.61
N LYS A 42 -15.93 -6.81 -7.80
CA LYS A 42 -16.69 -5.61 -8.18
C LYS A 42 -16.93 -4.62 -7.03
N ARG A 43 -16.72 -5.04 -5.76
CA ARG A 43 -16.96 -4.23 -4.54
C ARG A 43 -15.77 -4.23 -3.55
N ARG A 44 -14.54 -4.46 -4.04
CA ARG A 44 -13.31 -4.48 -3.22
C ARG A 44 -13.18 -3.31 -2.22
N PRO A 45 -13.39 -2.04 -2.61
CA PRO A 45 -13.21 -0.92 -1.67
C PRO A 45 -14.22 -0.95 -0.52
N MET A 46 -15.47 -1.34 -0.79
CA MET A 46 -16.50 -1.46 0.26
C MET A 46 -16.18 -2.59 1.24
N ALA A 47 -15.73 -3.75 0.74
CA ALA A 47 -15.44 -4.90 1.58
C ALA A 47 -14.19 -4.66 2.46
N ASN A 48 -13.12 -4.07 1.89
CA ASN A 48 -11.97 -3.63 2.66
C ASN A 48 -12.32 -2.53 3.67
N GLY A 49 -13.17 -1.57 3.28
CA GLY A 49 -13.64 -0.51 4.16
C GLY A 49 -14.40 -1.05 5.38
N LEU A 50 -15.32 -2.01 5.17
CA LEU A 50 -16.05 -2.66 6.26
C LEU A 50 -15.13 -3.47 7.17
N ALA A 51 -14.19 -4.23 6.61
CA ALA A 51 -13.20 -4.98 7.39
C ALA A 51 -12.31 -4.06 8.24
N MET A 52 -11.86 -2.93 7.68
CA MET A 52 -11.05 -1.93 8.39
C MET A 52 -11.84 -1.14 9.44
N ALA A 53 -13.15 -0.93 9.25
CA ALA A 53 -14.04 -0.27 10.20
C ALA A 53 -14.30 -1.09 11.48
N GLY A 54 -14.04 -2.40 11.47
CA GLY A 54 -14.12 -3.24 12.67
C GLY A 54 -13.05 -2.92 13.73
N SER A 55 -11.88 -2.39 13.33
CA SER A 55 -10.78 -2.08 14.25
C SER A 55 -11.16 -0.98 15.27
N PRO A 56 -11.72 0.18 14.86
CA PRO A 56 -12.22 1.17 15.80
C PRO A 56 -13.35 0.66 16.72
N VAL A 57 -14.29 -0.13 16.20
CA VAL A 57 -15.39 -0.71 17.00
C VAL A 57 -14.87 -1.63 18.11
N ILE A 58 -13.87 -2.46 17.79
CA ILE A 58 -13.20 -3.30 18.79
C ILE A 58 -12.50 -2.41 19.81
N LEU A 59 -11.70 -1.41 19.38
CA LEU A 59 -11.00 -0.52 20.31
C LEU A 59 -11.97 0.24 21.25
N SER A 60 -13.07 0.77 20.73
CA SER A 60 -14.04 1.53 21.52
C SER A 60 -14.73 0.70 22.60
N THR A 61 -14.94 -0.60 22.33
CA THR A 61 -15.56 -1.54 23.26
C THR A 61 -14.53 -2.13 24.23
N LEU A 62 -13.33 -2.42 23.72
CA LEU A 62 -12.27 -3.11 24.45
C LEU A 62 -11.58 -2.21 25.47
N ALA A 63 -11.45 -0.90 25.23
CA ALA A 63 -10.83 0.01 26.19
C ALA A 63 -11.53 0.02 27.58
N PRO A 64 -12.84 0.30 27.70
CA PRO A 64 -13.54 0.27 28.98
C PRO A 64 -13.74 -1.15 29.51
N LEU A 65 -13.91 -2.15 28.64
CA LEU A 65 -13.96 -3.56 29.05
C LEU A 65 -12.64 -3.99 29.70
N ASN A 66 -11.50 -3.58 29.15
CA ASN A 66 -10.19 -3.92 29.69
C ASN A 66 -9.97 -3.30 31.07
N GLN A 67 -10.36 -2.03 31.27
CA GLN A 67 -10.35 -1.38 32.60
C GLN A 67 -11.22 -2.16 33.59
N PHE A 68 -12.46 -2.51 33.22
CA PHE A 68 -13.34 -3.33 34.07
C PHE A 68 -12.76 -4.72 34.40
N LEU A 69 -12.08 -5.36 33.44
CA LEU A 69 -11.39 -6.63 33.69
C LEU A 69 -10.18 -6.47 34.62
N PHE A 70 -9.44 -5.36 34.53
CA PHE A 70 -8.36 -5.04 35.48
C PHE A 70 -8.91 -4.83 36.89
N ASP A 71 -9.95 -4.02 37.06
CA ASP A 71 -10.48 -3.68 38.40
C ASP A 71 -11.08 -4.90 39.11
N LYS A 72 -11.77 -5.78 38.36
CA LYS A 72 -12.50 -6.92 38.94
C LYS A 72 -11.66 -8.20 39.05
N TYR A 73 -10.75 -8.46 38.12
CA TYR A 73 -10.00 -9.72 38.03
C TYR A 73 -8.47 -9.55 38.06
N GLY A 74 -7.97 -8.31 38.18
CA GLY A 74 -6.56 -7.97 38.09
C GLY A 74 -5.98 -8.19 36.70
N TRP A 75 -4.71 -7.81 36.54
CA TRP A 75 -4.01 -7.92 35.25
C TRP A 75 -3.89 -9.36 34.73
N ARG A 76 -3.70 -10.33 35.63
CA ARG A 76 -3.64 -11.76 35.29
C ARG A 76 -4.98 -12.26 34.74
N GLY A 77 -6.08 -11.99 35.44
CA GLY A 77 -7.42 -12.36 34.99
C GLY A 77 -7.82 -11.69 33.67
N SER A 78 -7.49 -10.40 33.51
CA SER A 78 -7.69 -9.69 32.24
C SER A 78 -6.97 -10.38 31.07
N PHE A 79 -5.67 -10.66 31.17
CA PHE A 79 -4.93 -11.35 30.08
C PHE A 79 -5.46 -12.76 29.76
N PHE A 80 -6.00 -13.47 30.74
CA PHE A 80 -6.64 -14.77 30.51
C PHE A 80 -7.92 -14.63 29.69
N ILE A 81 -8.82 -13.72 30.10
CA ILE A 81 -10.10 -13.46 29.44
C ILE A 81 -9.88 -12.87 28.03
N LEU A 82 -8.97 -11.90 27.88
CA LEU A 82 -8.56 -11.37 26.58
C LEU A 82 -7.97 -12.47 25.67
N GLY A 83 -7.21 -13.40 26.24
CA GLY A 83 -6.69 -14.56 25.52
C GLY A 83 -7.80 -15.49 24.99
N ALA A 84 -8.84 -15.73 25.78
CA ALA A 84 -10.01 -16.48 25.35
C ALA A 84 -10.81 -15.73 24.26
N LEU A 85 -10.97 -14.41 24.39
CA LEU A 85 -11.63 -13.59 23.37
C LEU A 85 -10.87 -13.63 22.02
N ILE A 86 -9.54 -13.51 22.04
CA ILE A 86 -8.69 -13.61 20.84
C ILE A 86 -8.73 -15.01 20.21
N LEU A 87 -8.98 -16.07 21.00
CA LEU A 87 -9.12 -17.43 20.44
C LEU A 87 -10.33 -17.56 19.50
N ASN A 88 -11.36 -16.71 19.63
CA ASN A 88 -12.46 -16.64 18.67
C ASN A 88 -12.01 -16.20 17.26
N CYS A 89 -10.84 -15.58 17.11
CA CYS A 89 -10.25 -15.31 15.79
C CYS A 89 -9.97 -16.60 15.01
N CYS A 90 -9.74 -17.74 15.67
CA CYS A 90 -9.63 -19.04 15.02
C CYS A 90 -10.96 -19.51 14.43
N VAL A 91 -12.08 -19.26 15.14
CA VAL A 91 -13.44 -19.55 14.65
C VAL A 91 -13.76 -18.65 13.45
N ALA A 92 -13.45 -17.35 13.55
CA ALA A 92 -13.60 -16.40 12.43
C ALA A 92 -12.77 -16.82 11.20
N GLY A 93 -11.53 -17.27 11.40
CA GLY A 93 -10.67 -17.78 10.32
C GLY A 93 -11.19 -19.04 9.65
N ALA A 94 -11.94 -19.89 10.37
CA ALA A 94 -12.54 -21.11 9.82
C ALA A 94 -13.67 -20.82 8.79
N LEU A 95 -14.18 -19.59 8.71
CA LEU A 95 -15.14 -19.18 7.67
C LEU A 95 -14.47 -18.92 6.30
N PHE A 96 -13.13 -18.81 6.24
CA PHE A 96 -12.42 -18.60 4.97
C PHE A 96 -12.38 -19.88 4.15
N ARG A 97 -13.23 -19.95 3.11
CA ARG A 97 -13.30 -21.07 2.17
C ARG A 97 -12.41 -20.79 0.95
N PRO A 98 -11.61 -21.75 0.46
CA PRO A 98 -10.85 -21.57 -0.77
C PRO A 98 -11.81 -21.44 -1.97
N ILE A 99 -11.66 -20.37 -2.76
CA ILE A 99 -12.33 -20.21 -4.05
C ILE A 99 -11.36 -20.65 -5.15
N GLY A 100 -11.71 -21.72 -5.85
CA GLY A 100 -10.93 -22.33 -6.93
C GLY A 100 -11.22 -23.84 -7.04
N PRO A 101 -10.76 -24.53 -8.10
CA PRO A 101 -10.83 -25.98 -8.16
C PRO A 101 -10.07 -26.57 -6.97
N MET A 102 -10.69 -27.47 -6.21
CA MET A 102 -9.95 -28.19 -5.17
C MET A 102 -8.91 -29.06 -5.88
N ALA A 103 -7.63 -28.77 -5.64
CA ALA A 103 -6.57 -29.73 -5.90
C ALA A 103 -6.87 -30.94 -5.02
N THR A 104 -7.40 -32.00 -5.63
CA THR A 104 -7.76 -33.24 -4.96
C THR A 104 -6.49 -33.91 -4.42
N ASN A 105 -6.19 -33.65 -3.15
CA ASN A 105 -5.24 -34.43 -2.36
C ASN A 105 -5.79 -35.84 -2.17
N ASN A 106 -5.71 -36.66 -3.23
CA ASN A 106 -5.84 -38.11 -3.21
C ASN A 106 -5.33 -38.68 -4.54
N LYS A 107 -4.03 -39.00 -4.59
CA LYS A 107 -3.48 -40.18 -5.26
C LYS A 107 -2.00 -40.38 -4.87
N LYS A 108 -1.76 -41.37 -4.01
CA LYS A 108 -0.49 -42.09 -3.93
C LYS A 108 -0.63 -43.36 -4.77
N GLU A 109 -0.07 -43.35 -5.97
CA GLU A 109 0.10 -44.47 -6.91
C GLU A 109 1.01 -43.89 -8.03
N LYS A 110 2.22 -44.38 -8.36
CA LYS A 110 2.61 -45.73 -8.82
C LYS A 110 1.64 -46.26 -9.89
N ASP A 111 2.02 -46.50 -11.14
CA ASP A 111 3.33 -46.38 -11.81
C ASP A 111 3.08 -46.11 -13.34
N PRO A 112 4.00 -46.31 -14.32
CA PRO A 112 4.01 -45.55 -15.57
C PRO A 112 3.39 -46.28 -16.78
N GLU A 113 3.12 -45.54 -17.88
CA GLU A 113 3.60 -45.87 -19.25
C GLU A 113 3.03 -44.94 -20.35
N LYS A 114 3.85 -44.71 -21.41
CA LYS A 114 3.50 -44.27 -22.79
C LYS A 114 2.90 -42.84 -22.91
N VAL A 115 3.34 -41.98 -23.83
CA VAL A 115 3.85 -42.23 -25.19
C VAL A 115 5.11 -41.38 -25.49
N ASN A 116 6.17 -42.01 -26.01
CA ASN A 116 7.23 -41.34 -26.77
C ASN A 116 6.81 -41.24 -28.25
N LYS A 117 6.94 -40.05 -28.85
CA LYS A 117 7.29 -39.84 -30.28
C LYS A 117 7.97 -38.47 -30.48
N ASP A 118 9.24 -38.38 -30.07
CA ASP A 118 10.29 -37.63 -30.78
C ASP A 118 10.83 -38.54 -31.92
N PRO A 119 11.55 -38.07 -32.97
CA PRO A 119 12.62 -37.04 -32.96
C PRO A 119 12.49 -35.98 -34.10
N THR A 120 13.35 -34.96 -34.24
CA THR A 120 14.75 -34.95 -34.78
C THR A 120 15.19 -33.46 -34.80
N GLU A 121 16.39 -32.96 -34.45
CA GLU A 121 17.71 -33.46 -34.00
C GLU A 121 18.30 -32.39 -33.02
N GLN A 122 18.76 -32.69 -31.80
CA GLN A 122 20.00 -33.33 -31.30
C GLN A 122 21.22 -32.39 -31.03
N GLY A 123 21.81 -32.56 -29.84
CA GLY A 123 23.02 -31.88 -29.33
C GLY A 123 22.83 -31.30 -27.91
N LYS A 124 22.65 -32.08 -26.83
CA LYS A 124 23.69 -32.82 -26.06
C LYS A 124 24.96 -31.96 -25.84
N THR A 125 25.46 -31.67 -24.65
CA THR A 125 25.29 -32.15 -23.25
C THR A 125 25.37 -30.91 -22.29
N ALA A 126 25.03 -30.92 -21.00
CA ALA A 126 25.29 -31.89 -19.93
C ALA A 126 24.33 -31.75 -18.73
N ASP A 127 24.49 -32.64 -17.75
CA ASP A 127 23.59 -32.88 -16.62
C ASP A 127 23.45 -31.78 -15.57
N SER A 128 22.40 -31.96 -14.76
CA SER A 128 22.29 -31.58 -13.34
C SER A 128 22.59 -30.13 -12.95
N GLU A 129 21.52 -29.34 -12.83
CA GLU A 129 21.22 -28.60 -11.59
C GLU A 129 19.79 -28.01 -11.63
N LYS A 130 18.80 -28.81 -11.19
CA LYS A 130 17.59 -28.21 -10.60
C LYS A 130 17.94 -27.84 -9.16
N GLU A 131 18.65 -26.72 -9.01
CA GLU A 131 18.87 -26.12 -7.69
C GLU A 131 17.52 -25.98 -6.97
N LYS A 132 17.51 -26.38 -5.70
CA LYS A 132 16.39 -26.10 -4.79
C LYS A 132 16.44 -24.61 -4.49
N GLU A 133 15.79 -23.77 -5.30
CA GLU A 133 15.71 -22.32 -5.07
C GLU A 133 15.38 -22.05 -3.60
N GLY A 134 16.34 -21.46 -2.89
CA GLY A 134 16.22 -21.19 -1.46
C GLY A 134 15.08 -20.21 -1.18
N CYS A 135 14.59 -20.22 0.06
CA CYS A 135 13.57 -19.27 0.52
C CYS A 135 13.98 -17.81 0.23
N LEU A 136 15.28 -17.51 0.34
CA LEU A 136 15.88 -16.21 -0.03
C LEU A 136 15.67 -15.81 -1.49
N THR A 137 15.75 -16.74 -2.45
CA THR A 137 15.60 -16.43 -3.87
C THR A 137 14.15 -16.05 -4.20
N ARG A 138 13.18 -16.74 -3.58
CA ARG A 138 11.75 -16.33 -3.61
C ARG A 138 11.49 -15.02 -2.87
N PHE A 139 12.17 -14.76 -1.76
CA PHE A 139 12.06 -13.51 -1.01
C PHE A 139 12.55 -12.31 -1.84
N ASN A 140 13.72 -12.41 -2.46
CA ASN A 140 14.26 -11.39 -3.36
C ASN A 140 13.38 -11.15 -4.59
N ARG A 141 12.69 -12.18 -5.10
CA ARG A 141 11.71 -12.02 -6.20
C ARG A 141 10.40 -11.34 -5.76
N SER A 142 10.13 -11.29 -4.45
CA SER A 142 8.91 -10.69 -3.88
C SER A 142 9.10 -9.24 -3.45
N LEU A 143 10.34 -8.85 -3.13
CA LEU A 143 10.74 -7.47 -2.85
C LEU A 143 11.21 -6.78 -4.15
N ASP A 144 10.31 -6.06 -4.82
CA ASP A 144 10.67 -5.27 -6.01
C ASP A 144 11.47 -4.02 -5.60
N LEU A 145 12.77 -4.20 -5.35
CA LEU A 145 13.69 -3.12 -4.99
C LEU A 145 13.79 -2.02 -6.05
N THR A 146 13.24 -2.21 -7.26
CA THR A 146 13.17 -1.13 -8.25
C THR A 146 12.23 0.00 -7.82
N LEU A 147 11.33 -0.22 -6.85
CA LEU A 147 10.52 0.85 -6.25
C LEU A 147 11.37 1.94 -5.58
N PHE A 148 12.54 1.63 -5.02
CA PHE A 148 13.43 2.65 -4.44
C PHE A 148 13.99 3.64 -5.47
N LYS A 149 13.93 3.32 -6.77
CA LYS A 149 14.26 4.26 -7.86
C LYS A 149 13.10 5.22 -8.19
N HIS A 150 11.88 4.94 -7.72
CA HIS A 150 10.72 5.78 -7.99
C HIS A 150 10.67 6.98 -7.03
N ARG A 151 10.91 8.19 -7.56
CA ARG A 151 11.08 9.42 -6.77
C ARG A 151 9.94 9.68 -5.78
N GLY A 152 8.69 9.54 -6.23
CA GLY A 152 7.52 9.72 -5.37
C GLY A 152 7.43 8.69 -4.24
N PHE A 153 7.87 7.44 -4.49
CA PHE A 153 7.83 6.38 -3.48
C PHE A 153 8.87 6.62 -2.39
N LEU A 154 10.05 7.09 -2.77
CA LEU A 154 11.09 7.47 -1.82
C LEU A 154 10.67 8.65 -0.93
N ILE A 155 10.02 9.67 -1.50
CA ILE A 155 9.47 10.82 -0.74
C ILE A 155 8.39 10.35 0.25
N TYR A 156 7.45 9.53 -0.22
CA TYR A 156 6.40 8.93 0.60
C TYR A 156 6.99 8.10 1.76
N LEU A 157 7.95 7.21 1.47
CA LEU A 157 8.58 6.33 2.45
C LEU A 157 9.32 7.11 3.53
N ILE A 158 10.13 8.12 3.16
CA ILE A 158 10.86 8.95 4.13
C ILE A 158 9.89 9.73 5.02
N GLY A 159 8.83 10.32 4.43
CA GLY A 159 7.80 11.02 5.19
C GLY A 159 7.07 10.12 6.19
N ASN A 160 6.66 8.92 5.75
CA ASN A 160 6.06 7.92 6.63
C ASN A 160 6.99 7.51 7.76
N VAL A 161 8.26 7.22 7.48
CA VAL A 161 9.26 6.89 8.52
C VAL A 161 9.33 7.98 9.58
N LEU A 162 9.43 9.25 9.18
CA LEU A 162 9.44 10.39 10.11
C LEU A 162 8.13 10.50 10.91
N MET A 163 6.98 10.25 10.27
CA MET A 163 5.67 10.29 10.93
C MET A 163 5.54 9.18 11.99
N PHE A 164 5.87 7.94 11.63
CA PHE A 164 5.64 6.77 12.48
C PHE A 164 6.52 6.70 13.73
N ILE A 165 7.61 7.49 13.82
CA ILE A 165 8.37 7.68 15.06
C ILE A 165 7.45 8.21 16.17
N ALA A 166 6.55 9.14 15.83
CA ALA A 166 5.70 9.83 16.82
C ALA A 166 4.23 9.40 16.76
N PHE A 167 3.75 8.79 15.66
CA PHE A 167 2.33 8.60 15.39
C PHE A 167 1.53 7.82 16.46
N TYR A 168 2.13 6.78 17.06
CA TYR A 168 1.42 5.92 18.02
C TYR A 168 1.60 6.31 19.49
N ALA A 169 2.66 7.04 19.86
CA ALA A 169 2.91 7.41 21.25
C ALA A 169 1.74 8.21 21.88
N PRO A 170 1.15 9.23 21.22
CA PRO A 170 -0.04 9.92 21.71
C PRO A 170 -1.26 9.03 21.96
N ILE A 171 -1.42 7.92 21.23
CA ILE A 171 -2.51 6.95 21.44
C ILE A 171 -2.24 6.08 22.68
N VAL A 172 -0.98 5.65 22.87
CA VAL A 172 -0.57 4.82 24.00
C VAL A 172 -0.63 5.59 25.32
N PHE A 173 -0.14 6.84 25.32
CA PHE A 173 -0.03 7.66 26.53
C PHE A 173 -1.28 8.49 26.86
N LEU A 174 -2.35 8.45 26.05
CA LEU A 174 -3.57 9.23 26.30
C LEU A 174 -4.26 8.89 27.63
N ALA A 175 -4.51 7.60 27.90
CA ALA A 175 -5.15 7.19 29.16
C ALA A 175 -4.24 7.44 30.39
N PRO A 176 -2.92 7.13 30.37
CA PRO A 176 -1.98 7.59 31.40
C PRO A 176 -1.98 9.11 31.63
N TYR A 177 -2.04 9.91 30.56
CA TYR A 177 -2.10 11.37 30.67
C TYR A 177 -3.39 11.85 31.34
N GLY A 178 -4.54 11.25 30.99
CA GLY A 178 -5.80 11.52 31.69
C GLY A 178 -5.70 11.25 33.20
N LYS A 179 -5.14 10.10 33.59
CA LYS A 179 -4.88 9.77 35.01
C LYS A 179 -3.93 10.79 35.67
N HIS A 180 -2.87 11.22 34.97
CA HIS A 180 -1.95 12.25 35.47
C HIS A 180 -2.62 13.63 35.67
N CYS A 181 -3.64 13.95 34.87
CA CYS A 181 -4.48 15.13 35.07
C CYS A 181 -5.53 14.98 36.20
N GLY A 182 -5.53 13.86 36.94
CA GLY A 182 -6.45 13.61 38.05
C GLY A 182 -7.83 13.09 37.63
N ILE A 183 -7.98 12.60 36.39
CA ILE A 183 -9.22 12.00 35.90
C ILE A 183 -9.28 10.53 36.32
N ASP A 184 -10.48 10.03 36.64
CA ASP A 184 -10.69 8.65 37.04
C ASP A 184 -10.34 7.65 35.91
N GLU A 185 -10.05 6.41 36.30
CA GLU A 185 -9.50 5.41 35.37
C GLU A 185 -10.48 5.03 34.25
N TYR A 186 -11.79 5.01 34.53
CA TYR A 186 -12.81 4.71 33.54
C TYR A 186 -12.97 5.83 32.53
N SER A 187 -13.07 7.08 32.99
CA SER A 187 -13.16 8.25 32.11
C SER A 187 -11.89 8.41 31.26
N ALA A 188 -10.71 8.12 31.82
CA ALA A 188 -9.45 8.11 31.08
C ALA A 188 -9.42 7.01 30.00
N ALA A 189 -9.92 5.81 30.28
CA ALA A 189 -10.09 4.75 29.28
C ALA A 189 -11.15 5.13 28.21
N PHE A 190 -12.21 5.83 28.60
CA PHE A 190 -13.28 6.28 27.71
C PHE A 190 -12.80 7.31 26.67
N LEU A 191 -11.73 8.08 26.93
CA LEU A 191 -11.09 8.94 25.93
C LEU A 191 -10.66 8.16 24.67
N LEU A 192 -10.14 6.94 24.85
CA LEU A 192 -9.80 6.04 23.72
C LEU A 192 -11.05 5.55 22.99
N SER A 193 -12.17 5.35 23.70
CA SER A 193 -13.45 5.03 23.09
C SER A 193 -14.01 6.18 22.26
N VAL A 194 -13.93 7.42 22.75
CA VAL A 194 -14.34 8.62 21.99
C VAL A 194 -13.50 8.76 20.71
N LEU A 195 -12.17 8.65 20.82
CA LEU A 195 -11.26 8.65 19.68
C LEU A 195 -11.67 7.60 18.64
N ALA A 196 -11.85 6.35 19.07
CA ALA A 196 -12.20 5.23 18.20
C ALA A 196 -13.59 5.38 17.56
N MET A 197 -14.59 5.92 18.28
CA MET A 197 -15.90 6.22 17.69
C MET A 197 -15.81 7.29 16.60
N VAL A 198 -15.03 8.36 16.80
CA VAL A 198 -14.84 9.40 15.77
C VAL A 198 -14.09 8.85 14.56
N ASP A 199 -13.02 8.08 14.80
CA ASP A 199 -12.22 7.40 13.78
C ASP A 199 -13.08 6.47 12.89
N MET A 200 -14.03 5.73 13.48
CA MET A 200 -15.00 4.88 12.77
C MET A 200 -15.77 5.63 11.67
N PHE A 201 -16.17 6.88 11.92
CA PHE A 201 -16.87 7.73 10.94
C PHE A 201 -15.91 8.55 10.06
N ALA A 202 -14.75 8.93 10.60
CA ALA A 202 -13.74 9.70 9.90
C ALA A 202 -13.13 8.94 8.72
N ARG A 203 -12.80 7.64 8.87
CA ARG A 203 -12.17 6.85 7.77
C ARG A 203 -13.06 6.76 6.52
N PRO A 204 -14.34 6.34 6.57
CA PRO A 204 -15.18 6.26 5.37
C PRO A 204 -15.45 7.64 4.76
N LEU A 205 -15.70 8.66 5.59
CA LEU A 205 -15.94 10.02 5.12
C LEU A 205 -14.73 10.58 4.35
N THR A 206 -13.52 10.39 4.91
CA THR A 206 -12.26 10.79 4.26
C THR A 206 -12.06 10.05 2.94
N GLY A 207 -12.34 8.74 2.90
CA GLY A 207 -12.25 7.94 1.68
C GLY A 207 -13.21 8.41 0.57
N ILE A 208 -14.43 8.83 0.92
CA ILE A 208 -15.39 9.41 -0.02
C ILE A 208 -14.89 10.77 -0.53
N ILE A 209 -14.41 11.63 0.37
CA ILE A 209 -13.84 12.95 0.04
C ILE A 209 -12.63 12.79 -0.90
N ALA A 210 -11.70 11.89 -0.58
CA ALA A 210 -10.49 11.61 -1.38
C ALA A 210 -10.78 11.14 -2.81
N ASN A 211 -11.90 10.43 -3.01
CA ASN A 211 -12.34 9.94 -4.32
C ASN A 211 -13.14 10.98 -5.14
N THR A 212 -13.35 12.18 -4.62
CA THR A 212 -14.00 13.27 -5.36
C THR A 212 -13.08 13.82 -6.46
N LYS A 213 -13.65 14.14 -7.64
CA LYS A 213 -12.92 14.62 -8.84
C LYS A 213 -11.94 15.78 -8.61
N TRP A 214 -12.21 16.62 -7.60
CA TRP A 214 -11.39 17.77 -7.22
C TRP A 214 -10.16 17.39 -6.38
N ILE A 215 -10.28 16.35 -5.55
CA ILE A 215 -9.28 15.96 -4.55
C ILE A 215 -8.42 14.81 -5.05
N ARG A 216 -9.00 13.84 -5.79
CA ARG A 216 -8.28 12.68 -6.32
C ARG A 216 -7.00 13.04 -7.09
N PRO A 217 -6.96 14.05 -7.99
CA PRO A 217 -5.72 14.43 -8.70
C PRO A 217 -4.65 15.10 -7.82
N ARG A 218 -4.95 15.33 -6.54
CA ARG A 218 -4.13 16.05 -5.54
C ARG A 218 -4.09 15.31 -4.19
N ILE A 219 -4.39 14.01 -4.18
CA ILE A 219 -4.61 13.21 -2.96
C ILE A 219 -3.38 13.23 -2.02
N GLN A 220 -2.18 13.32 -2.56
CA GLN A 220 -0.92 13.44 -1.82
C GLN A 220 -0.82 14.73 -0.99
N TYR A 221 -1.41 15.85 -1.46
CA TYR A 221 -1.51 17.08 -0.67
C TYR A 221 -2.57 16.96 0.43
N PHE A 222 -3.67 16.25 0.16
CA PHE A 222 -4.71 15.99 1.16
C PHE A 222 -4.19 15.10 2.30
N PHE A 223 -3.34 14.12 1.99
CA PHE A 223 -2.59 13.33 2.99
C PHE A 223 -1.62 14.20 3.79
N SER A 224 -0.85 15.08 3.13
CA SER A 224 0.05 16.01 3.83
C SER A 224 -0.73 16.94 4.77
N PHE A 225 -1.92 17.40 4.37
CA PHE A 225 -2.84 18.15 5.23
C PHE A 225 -3.32 17.33 6.44
N SER A 226 -3.74 16.07 6.26
CA SER A 226 -4.17 15.24 7.39
C SER A 226 -3.07 14.97 8.41
N VAL A 227 -1.83 14.80 7.94
CA VAL A 227 -0.65 14.61 8.82
C VAL A 227 -0.37 15.90 9.60
N ILE A 228 -0.33 17.07 8.94
CA ILE A 228 -0.13 18.36 9.62
C ILE A 228 -1.26 18.62 10.63
N PHE A 229 -2.51 18.41 10.24
CA PHE A 229 -3.67 18.56 11.12
C PHE A 229 -3.52 17.69 12.39
N ASN A 230 -3.19 16.40 12.22
CA ASN A 230 -2.99 15.48 13.35
C ASN A 230 -1.83 15.93 14.26
N GLY A 231 -0.72 16.39 13.68
CA GLY A 231 0.41 16.93 14.44
C GLY A 231 0.06 18.19 15.23
N VAL A 232 -0.72 19.11 14.64
CA VAL A 232 -1.23 20.30 15.33
C VAL A 232 -2.18 19.94 16.47
N CYS A 233 -3.04 18.92 16.32
CA CYS A 233 -3.85 18.42 17.43
C CYS A 233 -3.00 17.97 18.62
N HIS A 234 -1.86 17.30 18.39
CA HIS A 234 -0.93 16.91 19.46
C HIS A 234 -0.23 18.11 20.10
N LEU A 235 0.19 19.11 19.32
CA LEU A 235 0.76 20.36 19.87
C LEU A 235 -0.23 21.13 20.76
N LEU A 236 -1.53 20.98 20.52
CA LEU A 236 -2.59 21.61 21.32
C LEU A 236 -3.05 20.77 22.53
N CYS A 237 -2.68 19.49 22.60
CA CYS A 237 -3.04 18.59 23.71
C CYS A 237 -2.64 19.13 25.10
N PRO A 238 -1.42 19.70 25.31
CA PRO A 238 -0.99 20.24 26.61
C PRO A 238 -1.86 21.36 27.20
N LEU A 239 -2.71 22.02 26.40
CA LEU A 239 -3.65 23.04 26.88
C LEU A 239 -4.92 22.42 27.48
N ALA A 240 -5.20 21.15 27.21
CA ALA A 240 -6.38 20.42 27.66
C ALA A 240 -6.14 19.75 29.03
N THR A 241 -6.25 20.51 30.12
CA THR A 241 -6.10 19.98 31.49
C THR A 241 -7.40 19.46 32.11
N SER A 242 -8.57 19.78 31.53
CA SER A 242 -9.88 19.33 32.00
C SER A 242 -10.38 18.13 31.19
N TYR A 243 -11.26 17.31 31.79
CA TYR A 243 -11.89 16.18 31.10
C TYR A 243 -12.60 16.61 29.81
N ALA A 244 -13.35 17.73 29.83
CA ALA A 244 -13.98 18.29 28.64
C ALA A 244 -12.95 18.66 27.55
N GLY A 245 -11.80 19.25 27.93
CA GLY A 245 -10.71 19.52 27.01
C GLY A 245 -10.12 18.25 26.39
N LEU A 246 -9.91 17.19 27.19
CA LEU A 246 -9.37 15.92 26.69
C LEU A 246 -10.37 15.14 25.82
N VAL A 247 -11.68 15.25 26.09
CA VAL A 247 -12.73 14.75 25.20
C VAL A 247 -12.69 15.50 23.87
N THR A 248 -12.59 16.84 23.88
CA THR A 248 -12.44 17.66 22.66
C THR A 248 -11.19 17.27 21.88
N TYR A 249 -10.04 17.10 22.55
CA TYR A 249 -8.82 16.59 21.94
C TYR A 249 -9.02 15.19 21.33
N SER A 250 -9.68 14.27 22.03
CA SER A 250 -9.93 12.90 21.53
C SER A 250 -10.79 12.88 20.27
N VAL A 251 -11.75 13.80 20.13
CA VAL A 251 -12.53 13.99 18.89
C VAL A 251 -11.63 14.45 17.74
N PHE A 252 -10.83 15.51 17.94
CA PHE A 252 -9.94 16.01 16.88
C PHE A 252 -8.82 15.03 16.52
N PHE A 253 -8.27 14.31 17.49
CA PHE A 253 -7.28 13.25 17.27
C PHE A 253 -7.92 12.05 16.53
N GLY A 254 -9.12 11.59 16.92
CA GLY A 254 -9.84 10.53 16.20
C GLY A 254 -10.12 10.89 14.74
N LEU A 255 -10.47 12.16 14.47
CA LEU A 255 -10.63 12.69 13.12
C LEU A 255 -9.30 12.69 12.35
N GLY A 256 -8.22 13.19 12.95
CA GLY A 256 -6.87 13.25 12.34
C GLY A 256 -6.30 11.87 12.03
N PHE A 257 -6.35 10.97 13.01
CA PHE A 257 -5.93 9.58 12.91
C PHE A 257 -6.71 8.84 11.80
N GLY A 258 -8.04 8.98 11.79
CA GLY A 258 -8.89 8.38 10.76
C GLY A 258 -8.64 8.92 9.35
N MET A 259 -8.34 10.22 9.22
CA MET A 259 -7.91 10.79 7.93
C MET A 259 -6.58 10.18 7.46
N VAL A 260 -5.56 10.12 8.34
CA VAL A 260 -4.24 9.57 8.00
C VAL A 260 -4.35 8.09 7.62
N CYS A 261 -5.04 7.27 8.42
CA CYS A 261 -5.21 5.83 8.14
C CYS A 261 -5.98 5.55 6.84
N ALA A 262 -6.97 6.37 6.49
CA ALA A 262 -7.69 6.22 5.21
C ALA A 262 -6.83 6.59 4.00
N LEU A 263 -6.01 7.64 4.11
CA LEU A 263 -5.22 8.18 3.01
C LEU A 263 -3.87 7.46 2.79
N LEU A 264 -3.34 6.78 3.81
CA LEU A 264 -2.07 6.04 3.75
C LEU A 264 -2.02 5.07 2.56
N PHE A 265 -2.96 4.14 2.48
CA PHE A 265 -2.98 3.13 1.41
C PHE A 265 -3.49 3.67 0.06
N GLU A 266 -4.41 4.65 0.06
CA GLU A 266 -4.90 5.27 -1.18
C GLU A 266 -3.78 6.09 -1.87
N THR A 267 -2.99 6.87 -1.13
CA THR A 267 -1.85 7.60 -1.70
C THR A 267 -0.75 6.67 -2.21
N LEU A 268 -0.45 5.58 -1.49
CA LEU A 268 0.48 4.55 -1.97
C LEU A 268 -0.03 3.87 -3.24
N MET A 269 -1.33 3.57 -3.33
CA MET A 269 -1.95 2.96 -4.51
C MET A 269 -1.94 3.90 -5.72
N ASP A 270 -2.22 5.18 -5.52
CA ASP A 270 -2.17 6.22 -6.55
C ASP A 270 -0.75 6.43 -7.09
N LEU A 271 0.25 6.38 -6.20
CA LEU A 271 1.64 6.70 -6.51
C LEU A 271 2.43 5.53 -7.13
N VAL A 272 2.11 4.29 -6.79
CA VAL A 272 2.80 3.08 -7.30
C VAL A 272 1.97 2.33 -8.35
N GLY A 273 0.65 2.51 -8.35
CA GLY A 273 -0.27 1.80 -9.23
C GLY A 273 -0.57 0.35 -8.80
N PRO A 274 -1.69 -0.22 -9.31
CA PRO A 274 -2.25 -1.47 -8.79
C PRO A 274 -1.35 -2.70 -9.01
N LYS A 275 -0.50 -2.72 -10.04
CA LYS A 275 0.34 -3.87 -10.38
C LYS A 275 1.46 -4.12 -9.36
N ARG A 276 2.01 -3.05 -8.78
CA ARG A 276 3.15 -3.10 -7.85
C ARG A 276 2.75 -2.85 -6.38
N PHE A 277 1.50 -2.44 -6.13
CA PHE A 277 0.97 -2.10 -4.81
C PHE A 277 1.27 -3.15 -3.72
N SER A 278 1.09 -4.45 -3.98
CA SER A 278 1.32 -5.50 -2.98
C SER A 278 2.78 -5.59 -2.51
N SER A 279 3.75 -5.41 -3.43
CA SER A 279 5.18 -5.38 -3.07
C SER A 279 5.54 -4.07 -2.34
N ALA A 280 4.93 -2.95 -2.77
CA ALA A 280 5.08 -1.65 -2.13
C ALA A 280 4.62 -1.66 -0.66
N VAL A 281 3.43 -2.20 -0.38
CA VAL A 281 2.90 -2.35 0.98
C VAL A 281 3.85 -3.18 1.85
N GLY A 282 4.37 -4.29 1.33
CA GLY A 282 5.33 -5.12 2.06
C GLY A 282 6.66 -4.41 2.37
N LEU A 283 7.21 -3.65 1.42
CA LEU A 283 8.42 -2.85 1.62
C LEU A 283 8.19 -1.73 2.65
N VAL A 284 7.06 -1.02 2.54
CA VAL A 284 6.69 0.08 3.43
C VAL A 284 6.53 -0.42 4.86
N THR A 285 5.76 -1.49 5.11
CA THR A 285 5.54 -1.99 6.47
C THR A 285 6.80 -2.52 7.14
N ILE A 286 7.70 -3.18 6.39
CA ILE A 286 9.01 -3.63 6.93
C ILE A 286 9.83 -2.43 7.45
N VAL A 287 9.83 -1.32 6.72
CA VAL A 287 10.58 -0.11 7.09
C VAL A 287 9.88 0.65 8.23
N GLU A 288 8.55 0.71 8.23
CA GLU A 288 7.75 1.38 9.28
C GLU A 288 7.81 0.68 10.66
N CYS A 289 8.10 -0.63 10.70
CA CYS A 289 8.26 -1.39 11.94
C CYS A 289 9.32 -0.82 12.89
N VAL A 290 10.42 -0.26 12.37
CA VAL A 290 11.52 0.26 13.21
C VAL A 290 11.12 1.56 13.93
N PRO A 291 10.63 2.62 13.24
CA PRO A 291 9.99 3.77 13.88
C PRO A 291 8.91 3.40 14.91
N LEU A 292 8.02 2.47 14.53
CA LEU A 292 6.89 2.05 15.36
C LEU A 292 7.32 1.41 16.68
N LEU A 293 8.40 0.61 16.65
CA LEU A 293 8.96 -0.03 17.85
C LEU A 293 9.67 0.96 18.76
N LEU A 294 10.37 1.94 18.20
CA LEU A 294 11.18 2.91 18.95
C LEU A 294 10.37 4.08 19.52
N GLY A 295 9.28 4.48 18.84
CA GLY A 295 8.49 5.65 19.19
C GLY A 295 7.98 5.69 20.63
N PRO A 296 7.15 4.73 21.08
CA PRO A 296 6.62 4.73 22.44
C PRO A 296 7.69 4.61 23.54
N PRO A 297 8.75 3.78 23.41
CA PRO A 297 9.87 3.80 24.37
C PRO A 297 10.61 5.13 24.46
N ILE A 298 10.86 5.82 23.34
CA ILE A 298 11.46 7.16 23.33
C ILE A 298 10.52 8.15 24.05
N GLY A 299 9.22 8.12 23.72
CA GLY A 299 8.19 8.93 24.38
C GLY A 299 8.14 8.69 25.90
N GLY A 300 8.24 7.44 26.34
CA GLY A 300 8.32 7.08 27.76
C GLY A 300 9.56 7.65 28.44
N ALA A 301 10.74 7.48 27.84
CA ALA A 301 11.98 8.01 28.40
C ALA A 301 11.98 9.55 28.54
N ILE A 302 11.33 10.27 27.63
CA ILE A 302 11.13 11.73 27.74
C ILE A 302 10.27 12.07 28.96
N ILE A 303 9.20 11.32 29.21
CA ILE A 303 8.33 11.50 30.38
C ILE A 303 9.10 11.19 31.67
N ASP A 304 9.87 10.10 31.70
CA ASP A 304 10.65 9.68 32.88
C ASP A 304 11.75 10.69 33.25
N ILE A 305 12.35 11.37 32.27
CA ILE A 305 13.41 12.37 32.50
C ILE A 305 12.82 13.74 32.88
N LEU A 306 11.74 14.19 32.20
CA LEU A 306 11.20 15.54 32.36
C LEU A 306 10.07 15.65 33.40
N GLY A 307 9.47 14.53 33.79
CA GLY A 307 8.41 14.46 34.80
C GLY A 307 7.04 15.00 34.38
N ASP A 308 6.86 15.43 33.12
CA ASP A 308 5.58 15.92 32.60
C ASP A 308 5.30 15.41 31.18
N PHE A 309 4.12 14.80 31.00
CA PHE A 309 3.59 14.31 29.73
C PHE A 309 3.48 15.38 28.64
N LYS A 310 3.36 16.66 29.00
CA LYS A 310 3.23 17.77 28.03
C LYS A 310 4.37 17.80 27.02
N TYR A 311 5.62 17.54 27.46
CA TYR A 311 6.78 17.52 26.59
C TYR A 311 6.71 16.42 25.53
N MET A 312 6.25 15.21 25.91
CA MET A 312 6.01 14.12 24.96
C MET A 312 4.99 14.51 23.89
N PHE A 313 3.91 15.21 24.24
CA PHE A 313 2.92 15.68 23.25
C PHE A 313 3.46 16.78 22.34
N PHE A 314 4.26 17.72 22.88
CA PHE A 314 4.93 18.73 22.07
C PHE A 314 5.93 18.13 21.08
N GLU A 315 6.77 17.19 21.51
CA GLU A 315 7.73 16.52 20.62
C GLU A 315 7.02 15.67 19.56
N CYS A 316 6.01 14.87 19.95
CA CYS A 316 5.24 14.08 19.00
C CYS A 316 4.54 14.98 17.95
N GLY A 317 3.92 16.07 18.40
CA GLY A 317 3.30 17.06 17.51
C GLY A 317 4.30 17.71 16.55
N ALA A 318 5.47 18.12 17.06
CA ALA A 318 6.51 18.74 16.25
C ALA A 318 7.07 17.79 15.17
N ILE A 319 7.35 16.53 15.52
CA ILE A 319 7.83 15.50 14.59
C ILE A 319 6.78 15.22 13.49
N ILE A 320 5.50 15.10 13.86
CA ILE A 320 4.41 14.83 12.91
C ILE A 320 4.17 16.04 11.99
N VAL A 321 4.17 17.27 12.52
CA VAL A 321 4.09 18.49 11.69
C VAL A 321 5.28 18.59 10.74
N PHE A 322 6.50 18.31 11.21
CA PHE A 322 7.70 18.31 10.36
C PHE A 322 7.60 17.28 9.22
N SER A 323 7.16 16.05 9.51
CA SER A 323 6.89 15.04 8.47
C SER A 323 5.82 15.50 7.47
N GLY A 324 4.71 16.06 7.96
CA GLY A 324 3.64 16.57 7.10
C GLY A 324 4.09 17.71 6.18
N VAL A 325 4.94 18.62 6.67
CA VAL A 325 5.57 19.68 5.87
C VAL A 325 6.59 19.11 4.88
N PHE A 326 7.41 18.13 5.29
CA PHE A 326 8.32 17.42 4.39
C PHE A 326 7.57 16.73 3.24
N LEU A 327 6.48 16.02 3.54
CA LEU A 327 5.60 15.41 2.55
C LEU A 327 4.99 16.47 1.62
N LEU A 328 4.53 17.60 2.15
CA LEU A 328 3.95 18.68 1.34
C LEU A 328 4.96 19.28 0.35
N VAL A 329 6.17 19.58 0.82
CA VAL A 329 7.26 20.16 0.01
C VAL A 329 7.82 19.14 -0.99
N GLY A 330 8.02 17.89 -0.57
CA GLY A 330 8.46 16.80 -1.42
C GLY A 330 7.47 16.51 -2.54
N ASN A 331 6.17 16.41 -2.22
CA ASN A 331 5.11 16.26 -3.22
C ASN A 331 5.03 17.47 -4.16
N PHE A 332 5.18 18.70 -3.65
CA PHE A 332 5.25 19.90 -4.49
C PHE A 332 6.39 19.83 -5.53
N TYR A 333 7.59 19.41 -5.10
CA TYR A 333 8.71 19.20 -6.02
C TYR A 333 8.42 18.08 -7.04
N ASN A 334 7.90 16.94 -6.58
CA ASN A 334 7.55 15.80 -7.43
C ASN A 334 6.54 16.20 -8.53
N TYR A 335 5.44 16.87 -8.17
CA TYR A 335 4.47 17.40 -9.13
C TYR A 335 5.06 18.45 -10.07
N ARG A 336 5.99 19.29 -9.61
CA ARG A 336 6.66 20.28 -10.46
C ARG A 336 7.57 19.61 -11.49
N MET A 337 8.24 18.51 -11.14
CA MET A 337 9.08 17.74 -12.06
C MET A 337 8.23 16.95 -13.07
N LEU A 338 7.19 16.25 -12.62
CA LEU A 338 6.23 15.56 -13.51
C LEU A 338 5.60 16.52 -14.53
N ARG A 339 5.29 17.76 -14.13
CA ARG A 339 4.80 18.81 -15.04
C ARG A 339 5.85 19.36 -16.00
N LYS A 340 7.16 19.20 -15.72
CA LYS A 340 8.24 19.53 -16.66
C LYS A 340 8.43 18.39 -17.66
N GLU A 341 8.46 17.16 -17.17
CA GLU A 341 8.60 15.93 -17.97
C GLU A 341 7.46 15.83 -18.99
N ALA A 342 6.19 15.92 -18.55
CA ALA A 342 5.03 15.95 -19.45
C ALA A 342 4.94 17.18 -20.39
N LYS A 343 5.77 18.22 -20.18
CA LYS A 343 5.94 19.33 -21.14
C LYS A 343 7.08 19.07 -22.12
N ALA A 344 8.13 18.38 -21.70
CA ALA A 344 9.22 17.96 -22.57
C ALA A 344 8.70 16.93 -23.59
N GLU A 345 7.98 15.89 -23.13
CA GLU A 345 7.34 14.88 -23.99
C GLU A 345 6.45 15.54 -25.06
N LYS A 346 5.54 16.44 -24.67
CA LYS A 346 4.69 17.18 -25.62
C LYS A 346 5.45 18.07 -26.60
N ASN A 347 6.60 18.61 -26.18
CA ASN A 347 7.46 19.40 -27.06
C ASN A 347 8.24 18.49 -28.04
N GLU A 348 8.58 17.27 -27.64
CA GLU A 348 9.20 16.25 -28.50
C GLU A 348 8.19 15.67 -29.49
N GLU A 349 6.98 15.29 -29.04
CA GLU A 349 5.86 14.92 -29.93
C GLU A 349 5.57 16.01 -30.96
N LYS A 350 5.52 17.29 -30.54
CA LYS A 350 5.28 18.41 -31.46
C LYS A 350 6.42 18.56 -32.48
N LYS A 351 7.68 18.43 -32.05
CA LYS A 351 8.84 18.44 -32.96
C LYS A 351 8.82 17.27 -33.94
N GLU A 352 8.44 16.08 -33.50
CA GLU A 352 8.28 14.93 -34.41
C GLU A 352 7.18 15.15 -35.45
N LEU A 353 6.05 15.74 -35.05
CA LEU A 353 4.96 16.09 -35.96
C LEU A 353 5.41 17.15 -36.97
N GLU A 354 6.00 18.25 -36.51
CA GLU A 354 6.58 19.30 -37.37
C GLU A 354 7.64 18.73 -38.32
N MET A 355 8.47 17.77 -37.88
CA MET A 355 9.48 17.12 -38.72
C MET A 355 8.84 16.19 -39.77
N LYS A 356 7.78 15.45 -39.41
CA LYS A 356 7.02 14.58 -40.34
C LYS A 356 6.28 15.42 -41.39
N GLU A 357 5.67 16.55 -41.00
CA GLU A 357 5.05 17.50 -41.94
C GLU A 357 6.08 18.09 -42.90
N ASN A 358 7.21 18.61 -42.41
CA ASN A 358 8.27 19.16 -43.25
C ASN A 358 8.87 18.13 -44.24
N VAL A 359 9.00 16.87 -43.84
CA VAL A 359 9.45 15.78 -44.73
C VAL A 359 8.37 15.40 -45.75
N GLY A 360 7.10 15.37 -45.35
CA GLY A 360 5.97 15.16 -46.25
C GLY A 360 5.85 16.25 -47.32
N GLN A 361 5.98 17.51 -46.90
CA GLN A 361 5.91 18.69 -47.76
C GLN A 361 7.08 18.73 -48.75
N LYS A 362 8.32 18.45 -48.31
CA LYS A 362 9.47 18.29 -49.22
C LYS A 362 9.30 17.15 -50.24
N LYS A 363 8.63 16.06 -49.88
CA LYS A 363 8.29 14.98 -50.84
C LYS A 363 7.21 15.40 -51.84
N ALA A 364 6.25 16.23 -51.42
CA ALA A 364 5.23 16.79 -52.30
C ALA A 364 5.85 17.75 -53.32
N ASP A 365 6.68 18.70 -52.87
CA ASP A 365 7.42 19.62 -53.76
C ASP A 365 8.31 18.85 -54.76
N TYR A 366 9.07 17.85 -54.29
CA TYR A 366 9.94 17.04 -55.15
C TYR A 366 9.15 16.27 -56.22
N ASN A 367 7.98 15.73 -55.86
CA ASN A 367 7.11 15.04 -56.82
C ASN A 367 6.46 16.02 -57.82
N GLN A 368 6.13 17.25 -57.40
CA GLN A 368 5.61 18.28 -58.31
C GLN A 368 6.66 18.68 -59.35
N VAL A 369 7.89 19.01 -58.92
CA VAL A 369 9.00 19.34 -59.82
C VAL A 369 9.29 18.19 -60.79
N ALA A 370 9.31 16.95 -60.30
CA ALA A 370 9.51 15.76 -61.14
C ALA A 370 8.37 15.49 -62.16
N THR A 371 7.19 16.09 -61.98
CA THR A 371 6.10 16.04 -62.98
C THR A 371 6.15 17.18 -64.00
N GLU A 372 6.78 18.32 -63.70
CA GLU A 372 6.90 19.45 -64.63
C GLU A 372 8.06 19.29 -65.63
N ASP A 373 9.14 18.61 -65.25
CA ASP A 373 10.34 18.38 -66.08
C ASP A 373 10.18 17.34 -67.22
N LYS A 374 8.95 16.93 -67.56
CA LYS A 374 8.71 16.10 -68.76
C LYS A 374 8.60 16.96 -70.02
N PRO A 375 9.55 16.87 -70.97
CA PRO A 375 9.51 17.70 -72.18
C PRO A 375 8.31 17.33 -73.06
N LYS A 376 7.49 18.32 -73.38
CA LYS A 376 6.43 18.20 -74.39
C LYS A 376 7.00 18.46 -75.78
N ASN A 377 7.08 17.43 -76.63
CA ASN A 377 7.07 17.64 -78.07
C ASN A 377 6.57 16.41 -78.85
N SER A 378 5.82 16.67 -79.94
CA SER A 378 5.69 15.94 -81.22
C SER A 378 5.99 14.42 -81.32
N SER A 379 5.27 13.57 -82.07
CA SER A 379 4.08 13.74 -82.94
C SER A 379 3.73 12.38 -83.59
N GLU A 380 2.44 12.15 -83.90
CA GLU A 380 1.92 11.46 -85.10
C GLU A 380 2.28 9.99 -85.52
N ILE A 381 1.21 9.15 -85.50
CA ILE A 381 0.79 8.02 -86.39
C ILE A 381 1.60 6.68 -86.50
N PRO A 382 0.98 5.54 -86.95
CA PRO A 382 1.29 4.20 -86.43
C PRO A 382 1.60 3.10 -87.50
N THR A 383 2.09 1.93 -87.09
CA THR A 383 2.02 0.71 -87.92
C THR A 383 1.97 -0.62 -87.15
N THR A 384 1.22 -1.56 -87.73
CA THR A 384 1.05 -2.99 -87.39
C THR A 384 2.25 -3.86 -87.80
N ILE A 385 2.34 -5.09 -87.24
CA ILE A 385 2.99 -6.37 -87.70
C ILE A 385 3.33 -7.20 -86.42
N CYS A 386 2.71 -8.34 -86.12
CA CYS A 386 3.01 -9.74 -86.55
C CYS A 386 4.47 -10.17 -86.28
N GLU A 387 4.86 -11.39 -85.87
CA GLU A 387 4.19 -12.67 -85.57
C GLU A 387 5.22 -13.61 -84.87
N ALA A 388 4.76 -14.68 -84.19
CA ALA A 388 5.56 -15.85 -83.73
C ALA A 388 6.73 -15.57 -82.71
N GLU A 389 7.27 -16.51 -81.93
CA GLU A 389 7.14 -17.98 -81.78
C GLU A 389 6.74 -18.31 -80.31
N LYS A 390 5.87 -19.30 -80.03
CA LYS A 390 6.20 -20.72 -79.72
C LYS A 390 7.40 -20.91 -78.77
N SER A 391 7.41 -21.79 -77.77
CA SER A 391 6.45 -22.68 -77.08
C SER A 391 7.29 -23.48 -76.05
N ASP A 392 6.66 -24.40 -75.31
CA ASP A 392 7.27 -25.45 -74.48
C ASP A 392 7.41 -25.04 -72.99
N GLU A 393 6.55 -25.57 -72.09
CA GLU A 393 6.65 -26.87 -71.39
C GLU A 393 7.87 -26.95 -70.43
N ALA A 394 7.82 -27.47 -69.20
CA ALA A 394 6.77 -27.82 -68.23
C ALA A 394 7.48 -27.89 -66.83
N ASN A 395 6.95 -28.29 -65.67
CA ASN A 395 5.68 -28.85 -65.19
C ASN A 395 5.59 -28.55 -63.65
N GLY A 396 4.59 -29.05 -62.92
CA GLY A 396 4.71 -29.23 -61.45
C GLY A 396 3.59 -28.64 -60.58
N SER A 397 2.37 -29.17 -60.72
CA SER A 397 1.22 -28.82 -59.87
C SER A 397 1.19 -29.52 -58.51
N GLY A 398 0.63 -28.84 -57.49
CA GLY A 398 -0.13 -29.46 -56.39
C GLY A 398 0.60 -29.66 -55.05
N HIS A 399 -0.11 -29.77 -53.92
CA HIS A 399 -1.52 -29.45 -53.64
C HIS A 399 -1.71 -29.21 -52.12
N MET A 400 -2.88 -28.71 -51.70
CA MET A 400 -3.22 -28.52 -50.28
C MET A 400 -3.36 -29.86 -49.51
N GLY A 401 -3.17 -29.79 -48.20
CA GLY A 401 -3.45 -30.84 -47.21
C GLY A 401 -3.32 -30.30 -45.80
#